data_AF-A0A0G9H0A4-F1
#
_entry.id   AF-A0A0G9H0A4-F1
#
_cell.length_a   1.000
_cell.length_b   1.000
_cell.length_c   1.000
_cell.angle_alpha   90.00
_cell.angle_beta   90.00
_cell.angle_gamma   90.00
#
_symmetry.space_group_name_H-M   'P 1'
#
loop_
_entity.id
_entity.type
_entity.pdbx_description
1 polymer ?
#
loop_
_entity_poly.entity_id
_entity_poly.type
_entity_poly.pdbx_seq_one_letter_code
_entity_poly.pdbx_strand_id
1 'polypeptide(L)'
;MPAPRLAASLLIIGAMLVTLAACATPAGTAPEPMRPLRIVNATFDGVTALAIAPSGSADFRNVALAQPLPGGQASIMVDVPPGACHRDVRVTFRGDRSLVYRNLDVCRHDGLRLAVGSTRTGRSTPLKGEDIQVAGSP
;
A
#
# COMPACT_ATOMS: atom_id res chain seq x y z
N MET A 1 -89.73 20.31 8.50
CA MET A 1 -89.29 20.07 9.89
C MET A 1 -87.80 20.37 9.98
N PRO A 2 -87.33 21.12 10.99
CA PRO A 2 -86.01 21.75 11.03
C PRO A 2 -84.90 20.85 11.58
N ALA A 3 -83.74 20.88 10.89
CA ALA A 3 -82.36 20.97 11.38
C ALA A 3 -81.84 19.96 12.45
N PRO A 4 -80.59 20.07 12.92
CA PRO A 4 -79.41 19.43 12.31
C PRO A 4 -78.64 18.58 13.35
N ARG A 5 -77.61 17.83 12.93
CA ARG A 5 -76.51 17.44 13.84
C ARG A 5 -75.16 17.61 13.16
N LEU A 6 -74.56 18.76 13.43
CA LEU A 6 -73.12 18.97 13.38
C LEU A 6 -72.48 18.09 14.47
N ALA A 7 -71.47 17.33 14.10
CA ALA A 7 -70.42 16.89 15.02
C ALA A 7 -69.10 16.78 14.24
N ALA A 8 -68.44 17.93 14.10
CA ALA A 8 -67.00 17.98 13.91
C ALA A 8 -66.32 17.64 15.24
N SER A 9 -65.28 16.80 15.24
CA SER A 9 -64.15 16.81 16.20
C SER A 9 -63.19 15.67 15.85
N LEU A 10 -62.02 16.01 15.28
CA LEU A 10 -60.68 16.04 15.92
C LEU A 10 -59.88 14.75 15.61
N LEU A 11 -58.80 14.84 14.82
CA LEU A 11 -57.38 14.91 15.26
C LEU A 11 -56.94 13.55 15.84
N ILE A 12 -56.00 12.79 15.23
CA ILE A 12 -54.55 12.82 15.52
C ILE A 12 -53.92 11.65 14.71
N ILE A 13 -53.08 11.93 13.70
CA ILE A 13 -51.62 11.71 13.67
C ILE A 13 -51.17 10.27 13.96
N GLY A 14 -50.51 9.64 12.98
CA GLY A 14 -49.82 8.35 13.17
C GLY A 14 -48.95 7.92 11.98
N ALA A 15 -48.25 8.86 11.33
CA ALA A 15 -47.23 8.52 10.35
C ALA A 15 -45.97 8.02 11.07
N MET A 16 -45.86 6.71 11.27
CA MET A 16 -44.66 6.09 11.85
C MET A 16 -43.79 5.51 10.73
N LEU A 17 -43.13 6.39 9.97
CA LEU A 17 -42.03 6.01 9.09
C LEU A 17 -40.74 6.00 9.91
N VAL A 18 -40.45 4.86 10.54
CA VAL A 18 -39.19 4.67 11.27
C VAL A 18 -38.11 4.27 10.25
N THR A 19 -37.47 5.28 9.66
CA THR A 19 -36.19 5.11 8.95
C THR A 19 -35.07 5.03 9.99
N LEU A 20 -34.66 3.82 10.36
CA LEU A 20 -33.41 3.61 11.09
C LEU A 20 -32.25 3.97 10.15
N ALA A 21 -31.76 5.20 10.27
CA ALA A 21 -30.47 5.60 9.73
C ALA A 21 -29.37 4.84 10.49
N ALA A 22 -28.83 3.79 9.87
CA ALA A 22 -27.63 3.14 10.36
C ALA A 22 -26.48 4.15 10.27
N CYS A 23 -26.03 4.67 11.42
CA CYS A 23 -24.75 5.37 11.52
C CYS A 23 -23.63 4.38 11.16
N ALA A 24 -23.24 4.35 9.88
CA ALA A 24 -21.96 3.79 9.50
C ALA A 24 -20.89 4.76 10.00
N THR A 25 -20.30 4.48 11.17
CA THR A 25 -19.08 5.13 11.61
C THR A 25 -18.01 4.84 10.56
N PRO A 26 -17.46 5.84 9.84
CA PRO A 26 -16.27 5.60 9.05
C PRO A 26 -15.20 5.10 10.03
N ALA A 27 -14.69 3.89 9.80
CA ALA A 27 -13.53 3.42 10.52
C ALA A 27 -12.42 4.44 10.27
N GLY A 28 -12.16 5.29 11.27
CA GLY A 28 -11.07 6.23 11.24
C GLY A 28 -9.80 5.43 11.03
N THR A 29 -9.26 5.50 9.82
CA THR A 29 -8.00 4.85 9.50
C THR A 29 -6.96 5.65 10.28
N ALA A 30 -6.53 5.12 11.43
CA ALA A 30 -5.35 5.64 12.10
C ALA A 30 -4.23 5.75 11.04
N PRO A 31 -3.46 6.85 10.99
CA PRO A 31 -2.39 7.00 10.03
C PRO A 31 -1.49 5.78 10.10
N GLU A 32 -1.49 4.97 9.04
CA GLU A 32 -0.66 3.78 9.03
C GLU A 32 0.82 4.21 9.11
N PRO A 33 1.61 3.59 10.01
CA PRO A 33 2.97 4.04 10.24
C PRO A 33 3.82 3.88 8.97
N MET A 34 4.77 4.80 8.79
CA MET A 34 5.86 4.59 7.84
C MET A 34 6.62 3.33 8.25
N ARG A 35 6.98 2.50 7.27
CA ARG A 35 7.62 1.21 7.50
C ARG A 35 8.94 1.13 6.75
N PRO A 36 10.03 0.71 7.42
CA PRO A 36 11.30 0.53 6.73
C PRO A 36 11.24 -0.70 5.81
N LEU A 37 11.79 -0.58 4.61
CA LEU A 37 11.91 -1.64 3.62
C LEU A 37 13.35 -1.69 3.10
N ARG A 38 14.00 -2.84 3.20
CA ARG A 38 15.34 -3.07 2.68
C ARG A 38 15.30 -3.33 1.18
N ILE A 39 15.94 -2.49 0.40
CA ILE A 39 16.13 -2.72 -1.04
C ILE A 39 17.52 -3.32 -1.26
N VAL A 40 17.60 -4.46 -1.95
CA VAL A 40 18.87 -5.09 -2.34
C VAL A 40 18.99 -5.11 -3.84
N ASN A 41 19.96 -4.37 -4.39
CA ASN A 41 20.24 -4.37 -5.81
C ASN A 41 21.16 -5.52 -6.20
N ALA A 42 20.59 -6.71 -6.40
CA ALA A 42 21.31 -7.86 -6.92
C ALA A 42 21.35 -7.90 -8.47
N THR A 43 21.14 -6.76 -9.12
CA THR A 43 21.39 -6.58 -10.56
C THR A 43 22.79 -6.02 -10.79
N PHE A 44 23.23 -5.95 -12.05
CA PHE A 44 24.50 -5.32 -12.40
C PHE A 44 24.40 -3.79 -12.58
N ASP A 45 23.21 -3.29 -12.91
CA ASP A 45 23.00 -1.85 -13.14
C ASP A 45 22.73 -1.13 -11.82
N GLY A 46 23.29 0.08 -11.67
CA GLY A 46 22.95 0.96 -10.54
C GLY A 46 21.50 1.45 -10.61
N VAL A 47 20.84 1.55 -9.46
CA VAL A 47 19.51 2.16 -9.34
C VAL A 47 19.66 3.65 -9.09
N THR A 48 18.98 4.46 -9.91
CA THR A 48 19.03 5.93 -9.86
C THR A 48 17.77 6.55 -9.28
N ALA A 49 16.64 5.84 -9.30
CA ALA A 49 15.41 6.29 -8.66
C ALA A 49 14.55 5.13 -8.15
N LEU A 50 13.82 5.39 -7.07
CA LEU A 50 12.79 4.52 -6.52
C LEU A 50 11.50 5.31 -6.35
N ALA A 51 10.36 4.67 -6.64
CA ALA A 51 9.05 5.23 -6.35
C ALA A 51 8.07 4.14 -5.91
N ILE A 52 7.14 4.48 -5.01
CA ILE A 52 6.19 3.54 -4.42
C ILE A 52 4.76 4.04 -4.64
N ALA A 53 3.86 3.15 -5.03
CA ALA A 53 2.42 3.39 -5.15
C ALA A 53 1.61 2.35 -4.37
N PRO A 54 0.35 2.63 -3.99
CA PRO A 54 -0.62 1.58 -3.70
C PRO A 54 -0.67 0.57 -4.85
N SER A 55 -0.85 -0.73 -4.54
CA SER A 55 -0.83 -1.74 -5.60
C SER A 55 -1.92 -1.50 -6.65
N GLY A 56 -1.55 -1.59 -7.94
CA GLY A 56 -2.44 -1.33 -9.06
C GLY A 56 -2.69 0.16 -9.36
N SER A 57 -2.23 1.09 -8.53
CA SER A 57 -2.34 2.54 -8.77
C SER A 57 -1.19 3.06 -9.65
N ALA A 58 -1.44 4.18 -10.33
CA ALA A 58 -0.43 4.97 -11.04
C ALA A 58 0.17 6.11 -10.18
N ASP A 59 -0.24 6.25 -8.92
CA ASP A 59 0.15 7.32 -7.99
C ASP A 59 1.52 7.06 -7.35
N PHE A 60 2.56 6.94 -8.17
CA PHE A 60 3.92 6.69 -7.69
C PHE A 60 4.51 7.91 -7.01
N ARG A 61 4.92 7.72 -5.75
CA ARG A 61 5.62 8.72 -4.93
C ARG A 61 7.09 8.39 -4.88
N ASN A 62 7.93 9.36 -5.25
CA ASN A 62 9.38 9.19 -5.22
C ASN A 62 9.88 8.96 -3.79
N VAL A 63 10.83 8.04 -3.66
CA VAL A 63 11.57 7.75 -2.45
C VAL A 63 12.98 8.29 -2.65
N ALA A 64 13.42 9.14 -1.73
CA ALA A 64 14.73 9.78 -1.84
C ALA A 64 15.85 8.74 -1.70
N LEU A 65 16.80 8.78 -2.64
CA LEU A 65 18.08 8.09 -2.55
C LEU A 65 19.15 9.14 -2.27
N ALA A 66 19.95 8.94 -1.22
CA ALA A 66 21.06 9.84 -0.91
C ALA A 66 22.13 9.84 -2.03
N GLN A 67 22.31 8.69 -2.67
CA GLN A 67 23.15 8.46 -3.83
C GLN A 67 22.57 7.28 -4.64
N PRO A 68 22.92 7.14 -5.93
CA PRO A 68 22.55 5.96 -6.71
C PRO A 68 22.96 4.68 -5.96
N LEU A 69 22.06 3.69 -5.90
CA LEU A 69 22.34 2.41 -5.25
C LEU A 69 23.12 1.51 -6.23
N PRO A 70 24.39 1.17 -5.95
CA PRO A 70 25.20 0.39 -6.88
C PRO A 70 24.60 -0.99 -7.17
N GLY A 71 24.95 -1.56 -8.33
CA GLY A 71 24.72 -2.98 -8.58
C GLY A 71 25.62 -3.87 -7.71
N GLY A 72 25.47 -5.20 -7.84
CA GLY A 72 26.36 -6.14 -7.18
C GLY A 72 26.03 -6.38 -5.70
N GLN A 73 24.75 -6.41 -5.36
CA GLN A 73 24.21 -6.73 -4.02
C GLN A 73 24.28 -5.60 -2.98
N ALA A 74 24.52 -4.35 -3.40
CA ALA A 74 24.39 -3.21 -2.51
C ALA A 74 22.96 -3.10 -1.96
N SER A 75 22.81 -2.57 -0.75
CA SER A 75 21.49 -2.43 -0.11
C SER A 75 21.30 -1.08 0.58
N ILE A 76 20.04 -0.65 0.65
CA ILE A 76 19.61 0.56 1.36
C ILE A 76 18.31 0.28 2.12
N MET A 77 18.09 0.99 3.23
CA MET A 77 16.79 1.05 3.89
C MET A 77 16.02 2.26 3.36
N VAL A 78 14.78 2.06 2.95
CA VAL A 78 13.88 3.15 2.55
C VAL A 78 12.61 3.12 3.37
N ASP A 79 12.01 4.29 3.58
CA ASP A 79 10.70 4.36 4.21
C ASP A 79 9.59 4.19 3.18
N VAL A 80 8.72 3.23 3.44
CA VAL A 80 7.46 3.04 2.71
C VAL A 80 6.46 4.08 3.22
N PRO A 81 5.87 4.90 2.33
CA PRO A 81 4.83 5.85 2.73
C PRO A 81 3.65 5.17 3.45
N PRO A 82 2.96 5.90 4.34
CA PRO A 82 1.75 5.42 5.02
C PRO A 82 0.71 4.78 4.08
N GLY A 83 -0.02 3.80 4.62
CA GLY A 83 -1.17 3.14 3.98
C GLY A 83 -0.96 1.64 3.74
N ALA A 84 -1.86 1.08 2.91
CA ALA A 84 -2.08 -0.36 2.73
C ALA A 84 -0.82 -1.20 2.47
N CYS A 85 -0.86 -2.46 2.89
CA CYS A 85 0.27 -3.40 2.81
C CYS A 85 0.73 -3.72 1.38
N HIS A 86 -0.20 -3.84 0.43
CA HIS A 86 0.15 -4.19 -0.94
C HIS A 86 0.62 -2.95 -1.72
N ARG A 87 1.88 -2.98 -2.16
CA ARG A 87 2.55 -1.88 -2.85
C ARG A 87 3.09 -2.30 -4.21
N ASP A 88 3.16 -1.34 -5.12
CA ASP A 88 3.93 -1.46 -6.35
C ASP A 88 5.18 -0.56 -6.22
N VAL A 89 6.35 -1.10 -6.52
CA VAL A 89 7.64 -0.39 -6.44
C VAL A 89 8.20 -0.24 -7.84
N ARG A 90 8.37 1.00 -8.30
CA ARG A 90 9.05 1.33 -9.55
C ARG A 90 10.51 1.62 -9.28
N VAL A 91 11.37 1.02 -10.07
CA VAL A 91 12.82 1.13 -9.98
C VAL A 91 13.34 1.61 -11.32
N THR A 92 14.07 2.73 -11.32
CA THR A 92 14.78 3.24 -12.49
C THR A 92 16.26 2.91 -12.34
N PHE A 93 16.82 2.28 -13.36
CA PHE A 93 18.23 1.93 -13.44
C PHE A 93 19.01 2.99 -14.22
N ARG A 94 20.33 2.94 -14.12
CA ARG A 94 21.24 3.72 -14.97
C ARG A 94 20.89 3.50 -16.45
N GLY A 95 20.76 4.59 -17.21
CA GLY A 95 20.28 4.52 -18.59
C GLY A 95 18.76 4.48 -18.74
N ASP A 96 18.02 4.97 -17.73
CA ASP A 96 16.58 5.27 -17.72
C ASP A 96 15.62 4.09 -17.88
N ARG A 97 16.14 2.88 -18.04
CA ARG A 97 15.36 1.64 -18.01
C ARG A 97 14.63 1.52 -16.66
N SER A 98 13.32 1.27 -16.70
CA SER A 98 12.49 1.17 -15.50
C SER A 98 11.81 -0.20 -15.39
N LEU A 99 11.70 -0.72 -14.17
CA LEU A 99 10.95 -1.94 -13.84
C LEU A 99 9.95 -1.66 -12.72
N VAL A 100 8.80 -2.34 -12.74
CA VAL A 100 7.79 -2.26 -11.68
C VAL A 100 7.65 -3.63 -11.01
N TYR A 101 7.95 -3.69 -9.72
CA TYR A 101 7.69 -4.82 -8.85
C TYR A 101 6.30 -4.65 -8.27
N ARG A 102 5.35 -5.47 -8.73
CA ARG A 102 3.93 -5.34 -8.37
C ARG A 102 3.57 -6.21 -7.17
N ASN A 103 2.52 -5.80 -6.47
CA ASN A 103 1.85 -6.56 -5.42
C ASN A 103 2.80 -7.06 -4.31
N LEU A 104 3.75 -6.22 -3.91
CA LEU A 104 4.63 -6.48 -2.78
C LEU A 104 3.85 -6.32 -1.47
N ASP A 105 3.80 -7.36 -0.65
CA ASP A 105 3.26 -7.28 0.72
C ASP A 105 4.35 -6.78 1.68
N VAL A 106 4.36 -5.47 1.95
CA VAL A 106 5.34 -4.81 2.83
C VAL A 106 5.03 -4.97 4.33
N CYS A 107 3.88 -5.57 4.67
CA CYS A 107 3.53 -5.88 6.05
C CYS A 107 4.08 -7.26 6.45
N ARG A 108 4.18 -8.16 5.46
CA ARG A 108 4.75 -9.49 5.65
C ARG A 108 6.26 -9.54 5.41
N HIS A 109 6.79 -8.63 4.60
CA HIS A 109 8.19 -8.63 4.19
C HIS A 109 8.87 -7.30 4.45
N ASP A 110 10.09 -7.39 4.98
CA ASP A 110 10.95 -6.27 5.32
C ASP A 110 11.96 -5.94 4.21
N GLY A 111 11.93 -6.67 3.08
CA GLY A 111 12.86 -6.41 1.98
C GLY A 111 12.40 -6.83 0.58
N LEU A 112 12.98 -6.15 -0.41
CA LEU A 112 12.81 -6.39 -1.84
C LEU A 112 14.18 -6.62 -2.50
N ARG A 113 14.36 -7.80 -3.10
CA ARG A 113 15.53 -8.09 -3.94
C ARG A 113 15.26 -7.75 -5.39
N LEU A 114 16.08 -6.87 -5.96
CA LEU A 114 16.10 -6.56 -7.38
C LEU A 114 17.00 -7.58 -8.06
N ALA A 115 16.45 -8.41 -8.96
CA ALA A 115 17.19 -9.46 -9.64
C ALA A 115 16.89 -9.48 -11.14
N VAL A 116 17.89 -9.90 -11.92
CA VAL A 116 17.74 -10.11 -13.36
C VAL A 116 16.76 -11.26 -13.61
N GLY A 117 15.81 -11.09 -14.54
CA GLY A 117 14.79 -12.11 -14.85
C GLY A 117 13.55 -12.11 -13.95
N SER A 118 13.44 -11.17 -12.99
CA SER A 118 12.25 -11.01 -12.13
C SER A 118 11.02 -10.45 -12.87
N THR A 119 11.16 -10.09 -14.15
CA THR A 119 10.07 -9.57 -15.00
C THR A 119 9.10 -10.63 -15.49
N ARG A 120 9.16 -11.87 -15.00
CA ARG A 120 8.03 -12.78 -15.13
C ARG A 120 6.92 -12.26 -14.21
N THR A 121 5.95 -11.57 -14.83
CA THR A 121 4.70 -11.08 -14.26
C THR A 121 4.25 -11.94 -13.06
N GLY A 122 4.46 -11.46 -11.84
CA GLY A 122 3.85 -12.04 -10.63
C GLY A 122 4.72 -12.84 -9.65
N ARG A 123 6.06 -12.81 -9.71
CA ARG A 123 6.87 -13.40 -8.62
C ARG A 123 8.03 -12.49 -8.19
N SER A 124 7.70 -11.49 -7.38
CA SER A 124 8.64 -10.92 -6.42
C SER A 124 9.04 -12.04 -5.47
N THR A 125 10.32 -12.46 -5.47
CA THR A 125 10.82 -13.34 -4.42
C THR A 125 11.10 -12.47 -3.21
N PRO A 126 10.32 -12.56 -2.13
CA PRO A 126 10.58 -11.79 -0.94
C PRO A 126 11.90 -12.27 -0.35
N LEU A 127 12.75 -11.33 0.08
CA LEU A 127 13.87 -11.70 0.94
C LEU A 127 13.28 -12.11 2.27
N LYS A 128 13.35 -13.39 2.60
CA LYS A 128 13.18 -13.84 3.98
C LYS A 128 14.48 -13.50 4.71
N GLY A 129 14.38 -12.80 5.83
CA GLY A 129 15.52 -12.33 6.62
C GLY A 129 16.31 -13.42 7.35
N GLU A 130 16.80 -14.44 6.66
CA GLU A 130 17.65 -15.46 7.28
C GLU A 130 18.64 -16.03 6.26
N ASP A 131 19.91 -15.62 6.40
CA ASP A 131 21.11 -16.38 6.07
C ASP A 131 22.35 -15.54 6.47
N ILE A 132 22.60 -15.46 7.78
CA ILE A 132 23.95 -15.19 8.29
C ILE A 132 24.58 -16.56 8.55
N GLN A 133 25.22 -17.13 7.52
CA GLN A 133 26.21 -18.17 7.77
C GLN A 133 27.48 -17.50 8.23
N VAL A 134 27.69 -17.48 9.55
CA VAL A 134 28.99 -17.25 10.16
C VAL A 134 29.89 -18.39 9.67
N ALA A 135 30.75 -18.08 8.71
CA ALA A 135 31.82 -18.96 8.30
C ALA A 135 32.75 -19.16 9.51
N GLY A 136 32.65 -20.34 10.14
CA GLY A 136 33.73 -20.88 10.92
C GLY A 136 34.93 -21.12 10.00
N SER A 137 36.12 -20.80 10.49
CA SER A 137 37.39 -21.15 9.86
C SER A 137 38.40 -21.48 10.96
N PRO A 138 39.40 -22.32 10.63
CA PRO A 138 39.86 -23.46 11.42
C PRO A 138 40.73 -23.12 12.63
#